data_AF-A0A7M3Y5P0-F1
#
_entry.id   AF-A0A7M3Y5P0-F1
#
_cell.length_a   1.000
_cell.length_b   1.000
_cell.length_c   1.000
_cell.angle_alpha   90.00
_cell.angle_beta   90.00
_cell.angle_gamma   90.00
#
_symmetry.space_group_name_H-M   'P 1'
#
loop_
_entity.id
_entity.type
_entity.pdbx_description
1 polymer ?
#
loop_
_entity_poly.entity_id
_entity_poly.type
_entity_poly.pdbx_seq_one_letter_code
_entity_poly.pdbx_strand_id
1 'polypeptide(L)' 'QDETHWVDGDGNILPDAILIPEGTTAKGLAYAVHTDLGDGFIRATDARSGRVIGADHEVQNGDIIRIHAKT' A
#
# COMPACT_ATOMS: atom_id res chain seq x y z
N GLN A 1 -15.82 12.07 0.22
CA GLN A 1 -15.26 12.91 1.29
C GLN A 1 -15.69 12.27 2.59
N ASP A 2 -14.87 11.36 3.15
CA ASP A 2 -15.02 10.81 4.51
C ASP A 2 -13.66 10.25 4.96
N GLU A 3 -13.18 10.72 6.12
CA GLU A 3 -11.80 10.55 6.62
C GLU A 3 -11.65 9.42 7.66
N THR A 4 -12.60 8.48 7.75
CA THR A 4 -12.64 7.48 8.84
C THR A 4 -12.88 6.04 8.42
N HIS A 5 -13.08 5.74 7.13
CA HIS A 5 -13.46 4.40 6.70
C HIS A 5 -12.48 3.82 5.69
N TRP A 6 -11.81 2.74 6.10
CA TRP A 6 -10.91 1.90 5.31
C TRP A 6 -11.71 1.01 4.35
N VAL A 7 -12.41 1.63 3.40
CA VAL A 7 -13.29 0.96 2.43
C VAL A 7 -12.94 1.39 1.02
N ASP A 8 -12.88 0.43 0.11
CA ASP A 8 -12.83 0.69 -1.33
C ASP A 8 -14.20 1.18 -1.85
N GLY A 9 -14.28 1.53 -3.13
CA GLY A 9 -15.51 2.00 -3.78
C GLY A 9 -16.64 0.98 -3.83
N ASP A 10 -16.38 -0.28 -3.50
CA ASP A 10 -17.34 -1.39 -3.45
C ASP A 10 -17.75 -1.75 -2.00
N GLY A 11 -17.26 -1.01 -1.00
CA GLY A 11 -17.68 -1.18 0.39
C GLY A 11 -16.99 -2.33 1.13
N ASN A 12 -15.86 -2.85 0.61
CA ASN A 12 -15.09 -3.90 1.28
C ASN A 12 -14.20 -3.31 2.37
N ILE A 13 -14.43 -3.71 3.62
CA ILE A 13 -13.62 -3.32 4.78
C ILE A 13 -12.41 -4.25 4.83
N LEU A 14 -11.20 -3.66 4.75
CA LEU A 14 -9.88 -4.29 4.62
C LEU A 14 -9.62 -4.94 3.24
N PRO A 15 -8.84 -4.29 2.35
CA PRO A 15 -8.48 -4.88 1.06
C PRO A 15 -7.55 -6.07 1.28
N ASP A 16 -7.66 -7.03 0.36
CA ASP A 16 -7.03 -8.35 0.35
C ASP A 16 -5.62 -8.41 0.96
N ALA A 17 -5.41 -9.36 1.87
CA ALA A 17 -4.07 -9.72 2.34
C ALA A 17 -3.31 -10.38 1.19
N ILE A 18 -2.32 -9.68 0.63
CA ILE A 18 -1.48 -10.20 -0.45
C ILE A 18 -0.22 -10.82 0.15
N LEU A 19 0.08 -12.06 -0.28
CA LEU A 19 1.34 -12.71 0.02
C LEU A 19 2.42 -12.19 -0.95
N ILE A 20 3.50 -11.66 -0.41
CA ILE A 20 4.65 -11.18 -1.18
C ILE A 20 5.95 -11.79 -0.64
N PRO A 21 6.97 -11.95 -1.50
CA PRO A 21 8.28 -12.45 -1.07
C PRO A 21 8.90 -11.57 0.02
N GLU A 22 9.65 -12.20 0.92
CA GLU A 22 10.44 -11.49 1.93
C GLU A 22 11.49 -10.59 1.24
N GLY A 23 11.67 -9.37 1.76
CA GLY A 23 12.51 -8.34 1.14
C GLY A 23 11.83 -7.55 0.02
N THR A 24 10.54 -7.74 -0.22
CA THR A 24 9.78 -6.88 -1.14
C THR A 24 9.72 -5.46 -0.59
N THR A 25 9.97 -4.47 -1.45
CA THR A 25 9.88 -3.06 -1.05
C THR A 25 8.48 -2.51 -1.23
N ALA A 26 8.18 -1.34 -0.65
CA ALA A 26 6.88 -0.67 -0.80
C ALA A 26 6.50 -0.43 -2.27
N LYS A 27 7.48 -0.15 -3.13
CA LYS A 27 7.25 -0.04 -4.58
C LYS A 27 7.00 -1.41 -5.22
N GLY A 28 7.72 -2.45 -4.79
CA GLY A 28 7.49 -3.82 -5.23
C GLY A 28 6.08 -4.32 -4.87
N LEU A 29 5.60 -3.97 -3.67
CA LEU A 29 4.22 -4.24 -3.26
C LEU A 29 3.22 -3.53 -4.17
N ALA A 30 3.48 -2.27 -4.55
CA ALA A 30 2.63 -1.56 -5.50
C ALA A 30 2.56 -2.26 -6.86
N TYR A 31 3.68 -2.74 -7.39
CA TYR A 31 3.72 -3.55 -8.61
C TYR A 31 2.97 -4.89 -8.48
N ALA A 32 3.01 -5.52 -7.30
CA ALA A 32 2.30 -6.77 -7.04
C ALA A 32 0.78 -6.58 -7.04
N VAL A 33 0.30 -5.40 -6.64
CA VAL A 33 -1.13 -5.04 -6.72
C VAL A 33 -1.51 -4.70 -8.16
N HIS A 34 -0.83 -3.73 -8.77
CA HIS A 34 -1.05 -3.34 -10.15
C HIS A 34 0.14 -2.59 -10.74
N THR A 35 0.45 -2.81 -12.01
CA THR A 35 1.56 -2.14 -12.69
C THR A 35 1.41 -0.61 -12.70
N ASP A 36 0.19 -0.10 -12.88
CA ASP A 36 -0.06 1.35 -12.87
C ASP A 36 0.23 1.99 -11.51
N LEU A 37 0.01 1.26 -10.40
CA LEU A 37 0.34 1.74 -9.06
C LEU A 37 1.86 1.78 -8.83
N GLY A 38 2.58 0.80 -9.38
CA GLY A 38 4.04 0.75 -9.32
C GLY A 38 4.70 1.85 -10.17
N ASP A 39 4.18 2.09 -11.37
CA ASP A 39 4.67 3.13 -12.28
C ASP A 39 4.31 4.54 -11.78
N GLY A 40 3.12 4.69 -11.21
CA GLY A 40 2.65 5.93 -10.60
C GLY A 40 3.14 6.15 -9.16
N PHE A 41 3.95 5.25 -8.57
CA PHE A 41 4.27 5.30 -7.14
C PHE A 41 4.88 6.64 -6.71
N ILE A 42 4.21 7.35 -5.80
CA ILE A 42 4.70 8.60 -5.20
C ILE A 42 5.30 8.31 -3.82
N ARG A 43 4.51 7.66 -2.97
CA ARG A 43 4.87 7.32 -1.59
C ARG A 43 3.94 6.25 -1.04
N ALA A 44 4.38 5.59 0.01
CA ALA A 44 3.54 4.73 0.81
C ALA A 44 3.34 5.35 2.20
N THR A 45 2.29 4.95 2.91
CA THR A 45 2.06 5.35 4.30
C THR A 45 1.69 4.12 5.12
N ASP A 46 2.37 3.90 6.23
CA ASP A 46 1.99 2.91 7.23
C ASP A 46 0.71 3.36 7.93
N ALA A 47 -0.35 2.58 7.80
CA ALA A 47 -1.64 2.79 8.43
C ALA A 47 -1.61 2.68 9.95
N ARG A 48 -0.71 1.86 10.50
CA ARG A 48 -0.61 1.58 11.94
C ARG A 48 0.14 2.69 12.66
N SER A 49 1.26 3.13 12.11
CA SER A 49 2.11 4.16 12.72
C SER A 49 1.88 5.57 12.16
N GLY A 50 1.16 5.70 11.04
CA GLY A 50 0.97 6.97 10.32
C GLY A 50 2.23 7.48 9.64
N ARG A 51 3.29 6.67 9.55
CA ARG A 51 4.58 7.07 8.99
C ARG A 51 4.60 6.97 7.48
N VAL A 52 5.26 7.93 6.85
CA VAL A 52 5.50 7.89 5.40
C VAL A 52 6.64 6.91 5.12
N ILE A 53 6.37 5.98 4.21
CA ILE A 53 7.24 4.94 3.74
C ILE A 53 7.76 5.30 2.34
N GLY A 54 9.08 5.20 2.16
CA GLY A 54 9.75 5.39 0.87
C GLY A 54 9.66 4.15 -0.04
N ALA A 55 9.97 4.32 -1.32
CA ALA A 55 9.91 3.25 -2.32
C ALA A 55 10.78 2.04 -1.98
N ASP A 56 11.94 2.26 -1.36
CA ASP A 56 12.94 1.25 -1.03
C ASP A 56 12.74 0.61 0.35
N HIS A 57 11.71 1.01 1.08
CA HIS A 57 11.43 0.43 2.39
C HIS A 57 10.93 -1.01 2.23
N GLU A 58 11.60 -1.95 2.86
CA GLU A 58 11.19 -3.35 2.91
C GLU A 58 9.95 -3.49 3.79
N VAL A 59 8.91 -4.09 3.22
CA VAL A 59 7.64 -4.29 3.92
C VAL A 59 7.71 -5.56 4.76
N GLN A 60 7.14 -5.50 5.97
CA GLN A 60 7.19 -6.59 6.92
C GLN A 60 5.83 -7.28 7.04
N ASN A 61 5.85 -8.51 7.56
CA ASN A 61 4.62 -9.25 7.78
C ASN A 61 3.71 -8.53 8.79
N GLY A 62 2.45 -8.31 8.40
CA GLY A 62 1.47 -7.60 9.22
C GLY A 62 1.52 -6.07 9.10
N ASP A 63 2.36 -5.54 8.20
CA ASP A 63 2.32 -4.12 7.82
C ASP A 63 1.05 -3.83 7.03
N ILE A 64 0.42 -2.71 7.37
CA ILE A 64 -0.76 -2.21 6.68
C ILE A 64 -0.30 -0.96 5.94
N ILE A 65 -0.17 -1.06 4.63
CA ILE A 65 0.46 -0.02 3.82
C ILE A 65 -0.56 0.55 2.84
N ARG A 66 -0.70 1.88 2.85
CA ARG A 66 -1.48 2.63 1.87
C ARG A 66 -0.56 3.21 0.81
N ILE A 67 -0.72 2.77 -0.42
CA ILE A 67 0.06 3.28 -1.57
C ILE A 67 -0.61 4.55 -2.11
N HIS A 68 0.21 5.59 -2.32
CA HIS A 68 -0.19 6.80 -3.05
C HIS A 68 0.49 6.77 -4.42
N ALA A 69 -0.31 6.64 -5.48
CA ALA A 69 0.14 6.71 -6.85
C ALA A 69 -0.42 7.96 -7.55
N LYS A 70 0.34 8.49 -8.52
CA LYS A 70 -0.10 9.55 -9.42
C LYS A 70 -0.93 8.90 -10.52
N THR A 71 -2.23 8.79 -10.31
CA THR A 71 -3.19 8.42 -11.36
C THR A 71 -3.26 9.51 -12.42
#